data_AF-L1J344-F1
#
_entry.id   AF-L1J344-F1
#
_cell.length_a   1.000
_cell.length_b   1.000
_cell.length_c   1.000
_cell.angle_alpha   90.00
_cell.angle_beta   90.00
_cell.angle_gamma   90.00
#
_symmetry.space_group_name_H-M   'P 1'
#
loop_
_entity.id
_entity.type
_entity.pdbx_description
1 polymer ?
#
loop_
_entity_poly.entity_id
_entity_poly.type
_entity_poly.pdbx_seq_one_letter_code
_entity_poly.pdbx_strand_id
1 'polypeptide(L)'
;LSLRHNCIERNKQCAIAYLKYRAEQILKLRWESGACEIPAYLQDRLHQNEIALAQQYDTMLTSYMTSLGHNLTLDLEPPSSTMITVRVLEDYGEFVTMDGTVNLTRNSTHHLRRAEVQHLIRQVEPPPPAPCR
;
A
#
# COMPACT_ATOMS: atom_id res chain seq x y z
N LEU A 1 22.77 43.07 -2.48
CA LEU A 1 21.74 42.51 -1.57
C LEU A 1 20.78 41.53 -2.26
N SER A 2 20.39 41.76 -3.52
CA SER A 2 19.50 40.87 -4.30
C SER A 2 20.02 39.42 -4.53
N LEU A 3 21.32 39.24 -4.82
CA LEU A 3 21.86 37.90 -5.14
C LEU A 3 21.71 36.88 -4.00
N ARG A 4 22.10 37.25 -2.77
CA ARG A 4 21.98 36.37 -1.59
C ARG A 4 20.52 35.97 -1.33
N HIS A 5 19.61 36.93 -1.48
CA HIS A 5 18.18 36.68 -1.34
C HIS A 5 17.69 35.66 -2.37
N ASN A 6 18.00 35.85 -3.66
CA ASN A 6 17.62 34.93 -4.73
C ASN A 6 18.22 33.52 -4.55
N CYS A 7 19.46 33.40 -4.10
CA CYS A 7 20.07 32.09 -3.82
C CYS A 7 19.32 31.36 -2.70
N ILE A 8 18.95 32.05 -1.62
CA ILE A 8 18.17 31.46 -0.53
C ILE A 8 16.78 31.04 -1.02
N GLU A 9 16.11 31.87 -1.82
CA GLU A 9 14.81 31.52 -2.38
C GLU A 9 14.87 30.28 -3.27
N ARG A 10 15.90 30.16 -4.11
CA ARG A 10 16.10 28.99 -4.95
C ARG A 10 16.35 27.73 -4.13
N ASN A 11 17.20 27.79 -3.12
CA ASN A 11 17.45 26.66 -2.22
C ASN A 11 16.17 26.24 -1.48
N LYS A 12 15.39 27.22 -0.99
CA LYS A 12 14.09 26.98 -0.35
C LYS A 12 13.12 26.26 -1.30
N GLN A 13 13.00 26.72 -2.54
CA GLN A 13 12.13 26.10 -3.54
C GLN A 13 12.54 24.66 -3.85
N CYS A 14 13.84 24.41 -4.06
CA CYS A 14 14.34 23.06 -4.31
C CYS A 14 14.11 22.12 -3.12
N ALA A 15 14.33 22.60 -1.88
CA ALA A 15 14.10 21.81 -0.68
C ALA A 15 12.61 21.46 -0.50
N ILE A 16 11.72 22.44 -0.67
CA ILE A 16 10.27 22.23 -0.57
C ILE A 16 9.79 21.27 -1.65
N ALA A 17 10.25 21.42 -2.89
CA ALA A 17 9.87 20.53 -3.99
C ALA A 17 10.26 19.07 -3.70
N TYR A 18 11.48 18.85 -3.21
CA TYR A 18 11.95 17.53 -2.81
C TYR A 18 11.12 16.95 -1.66
N LEU A 19 10.92 17.72 -0.58
CA LEU A 19 10.17 17.26 0.59
C LEU A 19 8.71 16.95 0.25
N LYS A 20 8.08 17.79 -0.58
CA LYS A 20 6.72 17.56 -1.07
C LYS A 20 6.63 16.26 -1.88
N TYR A 21 7.50 16.10 -2.88
CA TYR A 21 7.51 14.90 -3.71
C TYR A 21 7.74 13.64 -2.86
N ARG A 22 8.68 13.71 -1.92
CA ARG A 22 8.98 12.59 -1.02
C ARG A 22 7.79 12.25 -0.11
N ALA A 23 7.11 13.25 0.45
CA ALA A 23 5.89 13.04 1.22
C ALA A 23 4.79 12.40 0.36
N GLU A 24 4.58 12.86 -0.87
CA GLU A 24 3.61 12.27 -1.81
C GLU A 24 3.91 10.79 -2.09
N GLN A 25 5.18 10.41 -2.27
CA GLN A 25 5.55 9.00 -2.44
C GLN A 25 5.24 8.17 -1.18
N ILE A 26 5.54 8.70 0.01
CA ILE A 26 5.23 8.01 1.27
C ILE A 26 3.73 7.79 1.43
N LEU A 27 2.93 8.82 1.13
CA LEU A 27 1.47 8.72 1.17
C LEU A 27 0.94 7.75 0.10
N LYS A 28 1.54 7.72 -1.09
CA LYS A 28 1.18 6.79 -2.16
C LYS A 28 1.34 5.32 -1.72
N LEU A 29 2.41 5.00 -1.00
CA LEU A 29 2.64 3.65 -0.45
C LEU A 29 1.46 3.18 0.41
N ARG A 30 0.84 4.09 1.17
CA ARG A 30 -0.34 3.76 2.00
C ARG A 30 -1.53 3.28 1.18
N TRP A 31 -1.72 3.85 -0.01
CA TRP A 31 -2.81 3.50 -0.93
C TRP A 31 -2.51 2.26 -1.77
N GLU A 32 -1.24 2.02 -2.11
CA GLU A 32 -0.81 0.84 -2.87
C GLU A 32 -0.84 -0.44 -2.01
N SER A 33 -0.25 -0.38 -0.82
CA SER A 33 -0.12 -1.56 0.05
C SER A 33 -1.44 -1.96 0.73
N GLY A 34 -2.41 -1.04 0.84
CA GLY A 34 -3.70 -1.26 1.51
C GLY A 34 -3.62 -1.43 3.05
N ALA A 35 -2.50 -1.96 3.56
CA ALA A 35 -2.18 -2.15 4.96
C ALA A 35 -1.53 -0.90 5.59
N CYS A 36 -1.69 -0.78 6.90
CA CYS A 36 -1.22 0.31 7.76
C CYS A 36 0.32 0.36 7.89
N GLU A 37 1.02 -0.73 7.58
CA GLU A 37 2.44 -0.85 7.90
C GLU A 37 3.35 -0.57 6.69
N ILE A 38 4.25 0.39 6.88
CA ILE A 38 5.38 0.61 5.98
C ILE A 38 6.25 -0.65 6.02
N PRO A 39 6.56 -1.28 4.87
CA PRO A 39 7.39 -2.47 4.83
C PRO A 39 8.73 -2.28 5.54
N ALA A 40 9.18 -3.28 6.28
CA ALA A 40 10.40 -3.20 7.10
C ALA A 40 11.63 -2.72 6.30
N TYR A 41 11.76 -3.16 5.04
CA TYR A 41 12.87 -2.75 4.16
C TYR A 41 12.86 -1.25 3.79
N LEU A 42 11.72 -0.57 3.92
CA LEU A 42 11.60 0.88 3.71
C LEU A 42 11.81 1.66 5.00
N GLN A 43 11.56 1.07 6.17
CA GLN A 43 11.68 1.75 7.46
C GLN A 43 13.10 2.29 7.69
N ASP A 44 14.12 1.52 7.30
CA ASP A 44 15.53 1.93 7.38
C ASP A 44 15.89 3.12 6.48
N ARG A 45 15.06 3.40 5.47
CA ARG A 45 15.27 4.49 4.48
C ARG A 45 14.45 5.74 4.78
N LEU A 46 13.64 5.72 5.83
CA LEU A 46 12.75 6.82 6.23
C LEU A 46 13.33 7.57 7.43
N HIS A 47 13.23 8.89 7.38
CA HIS A 47 13.57 9.69 8.55
C HIS A 47 12.45 9.61 9.60
N GLN A 48 12.75 9.80 10.89
CA GLN A 48 11.77 9.74 11.98
C GLN A 48 10.54 10.65 11.75
N ASN A 49 10.78 11.85 11.22
CA ASN A 49 9.72 12.80 10.87
C ASN A 49 8.78 12.27 9.77
N GLU A 50 9.29 11.48 8.84
CA GLU A 50 8.52 10.88 7.75
C GLU A 50 7.66 9.73 8.25
N ILE A 51 8.20 8.94 9.18
CA ILE A 51 7.46 7.89 9.89
C ILE A 51 6.30 8.53 10.68
N ALA A 52 6.58 9.60 11.43
CA ALA A 52 5.54 10.32 12.17
C ALA A 52 4.46 10.91 11.24
N LEU A 53 4.85 11.45 10.07
CA LEU A 53 3.91 11.94 9.06
C LEU A 53 3.01 10.82 8.54
N ALA A 54 3.57 9.66 8.23
CA ALA A 54 2.81 8.51 7.76
C ALA A 54 1.82 8.00 8.82
N GLN A 55 2.23 7.92 10.09
CA GLN A 55 1.37 7.51 11.21
C GLN A 55 0.22 8.48 11.46
N GLN A 56 0.48 9.79 11.40
CA GLN A 56 -0.55 10.82 11.54
C GLN A 56 -1.55 10.75 10.38
N TYR A 57 -1.07 10.56 9.16
CA TYR A 57 -1.92 10.41 7.99
C TYR A 57 -2.79 9.16 8.09
N ASP A 58 -2.23 8.03 8.52
CA ASP A 58 -2.99 6.80 8.69
C ASP A 58 -4.09 6.92 9.75
N THR A 59 -3.79 7.61 10.87
CA THR A 59 -4.79 7.91 11.91
C THR A 59 -5.94 8.74 11.35
N MET A 60 -5.62 9.78 10.56
CA MET A 60 -6.62 10.64 9.93
C MET A 60 -7.46 9.88 8.90
N LEU A 61 -6.82 9.08 8.05
CA LEU A 61 -7.48 8.28 7.03
C LEU A 61 -8.41 7.24 7.67
N THR A 62 -7.94 6.55 8.72
CA THR A 62 -8.73 5.57 9.45
C THR A 62 -9.96 6.22 10.10
N SER A 63 -9.79 7.38 10.75
CA SER A 63 -10.91 8.14 11.31
C SER A 63 -11.95 8.51 10.23
N TYR A 64 -11.50 8.89 9.04
CA TYR A 64 -12.37 9.19 7.92
C TYR A 64 -13.09 7.95 7.37
N MET A 65 -12.40 6.83 7.21
CA MET A 65 -13.03 5.57 6.79
C MET A 65 -14.05 5.07 7.80
N THR A 66 -13.78 5.23 9.11
CA THR A 66 -14.73 4.90 10.17
C THR A 66 -15.97 5.77 10.12
N SER A 67 -15.83 7.10 9.90
CA SER A 67 -16.99 7.99 9.82
C SER A 67 -17.82 7.77 8.54
N LEU A 68 -17.16 7.38 7.44
CA LEU A 68 -17.80 7.01 6.19
C LEU A 68 -18.48 5.62 6.25
N GLY A 69 -17.99 4.73 7.12
CA GLY A 69 -18.43 3.33 7.20
C GLY A 69 -17.93 2.45 6.05
N HIS A 70 -17.01 2.95 5.23
CA HIS A 70 -16.47 2.24 4.08
C HIS A 70 -14.95 2.32 4.04
N ASN A 71 -14.32 1.21 3.66
CA ASN A 71 -12.88 1.16 3.46
C ASN A 71 -12.52 1.66 2.05
N LEU A 72 -11.86 2.81 1.99
CA LEU A 72 -11.49 3.48 0.74
C LEU A 72 -10.20 2.92 0.12
N THR A 73 -9.42 2.17 0.89
CA THR A 73 -8.16 1.60 0.38
C THR A 73 -8.38 0.33 -0.41
N LEU A 74 -9.63 -0.14 -0.58
CA LEU A 74 -9.98 -1.30 -1.41
C LEU A 74 -9.78 -1.03 -2.92
N ASP A 75 -10.04 -2.02 -3.77
CA ASP A 75 -9.72 -1.95 -5.20
C ASP A 75 -10.45 -0.82 -5.92
N LEU A 76 -9.67 -0.07 -6.70
CA LEU A 76 -10.14 0.95 -7.63
C LEU A 76 -10.73 0.33 -8.91
N GLU A 77 -10.42 -0.94 -9.17
CA GLU A 77 -10.95 -1.67 -10.32
C GLU A 77 -12.34 -2.25 -10.00
N PRO A 78 -13.30 -2.13 -10.94
CA PRO A 78 -14.62 -2.71 -10.75
C PRO A 78 -14.52 -4.25 -10.66
N PRO A 79 -15.28 -4.89 -9.75
CA PRO A 79 -15.25 -6.33 -9.62
C PRO A 79 -15.88 -6.99 -10.85
N SER A 80 -15.14 -7.90 -11.50
CA SER A 80 -15.68 -8.71 -12.60
C SER A 80 -16.57 -9.86 -12.10
N SER A 81 -16.25 -10.41 -10.92
CA SER A 81 -16.95 -11.51 -10.27
C SER A 81 -16.76 -11.42 -8.75
N THR A 82 -17.77 -11.81 -7.99
CA THR A 82 -17.73 -11.85 -6.51
C THR A 82 -16.78 -12.94 -6.00
N MET A 83 -16.74 -14.09 -6.68
CA MET A 83 -15.85 -15.20 -6.37
C MET A 83 -14.71 -15.27 -7.39
N ILE A 84 -13.51 -15.54 -6.89
CA ILE A 84 -12.31 -15.70 -7.71
C ILE A 84 -11.55 -16.96 -7.34
N THR A 85 -10.85 -17.53 -8.31
CA THR A 85 -9.94 -18.66 -8.10
C THR A 85 -8.53 -18.13 -7.99
N VAL A 86 -7.91 -18.30 -6.82
CA VAL A 86 -6.55 -17.85 -6.53
C VAL A 86 -5.60 -19.05 -6.45
N ARG A 87 -4.37 -18.87 -6.94
CA ARG A 87 -3.29 -19.82 -6.78
C ARG A 87 -2.26 -19.26 -5.81
N VAL A 88 -1.92 -20.05 -4.80
CA VAL A 88 -0.98 -19.66 -3.74
C VAL A 88 0.45 -19.79 -4.27
N LEU A 89 1.23 -18.71 -4.16
CA LEU A 89 2.64 -18.69 -4.58
C LEU A 89 3.59 -19.13 -3.45
N GLU A 90 3.25 -18.78 -2.22
CA GLU A 90 4.05 -19.01 -1.00
C GLU A 90 3.14 -19.53 0.12
N ASP A 91 3.67 -20.40 0.98
CA ASP A 91 2.93 -20.96 2.12
C ASP A 91 2.53 -19.84 3.09
N TYR A 92 1.22 -19.66 3.29
CA TYR A 92 0.66 -18.67 4.22
C TYR A 92 0.10 -19.32 5.50
N GLY A 93 -0.25 -20.61 5.44
CA GLY A 93 -0.82 -21.35 6.56
C GLY A 93 -2.34 -21.16 6.68
N GLU A 94 -2.86 -21.10 7.91
CA GLU A 94 -4.29 -20.99 8.17
C GLU A 94 -4.84 -19.58 7.90
N PHE A 95 -5.79 -19.48 6.97
CA PHE A 95 -6.49 -18.26 6.61
C PHE A 95 -7.96 -18.33 7.03
N VAL A 96 -8.41 -17.36 7.82
CA VAL A 96 -9.78 -17.31 8.32
C VAL A 96 -10.66 -16.58 7.29
N THR A 97 -11.59 -17.34 6.71
CA THR A 97 -12.61 -16.85 5.77
C THR A 97 -13.96 -16.78 6.49
N MET A 98 -14.92 -16.01 6.00
CA MET A 98 -16.29 -15.99 6.55
C MET A 98 -16.96 -17.37 6.50
N ASP A 99 -16.57 -18.20 5.54
CA ASP A 99 -17.10 -19.55 5.32
C ASP A 99 -16.30 -20.65 6.07
N GLY A 100 -15.22 -20.28 6.79
CA GLY A 100 -14.40 -21.19 7.59
C GLY A 100 -12.88 -20.98 7.46
N THR A 101 -12.09 -21.77 8.17
CA THR A 101 -10.62 -21.74 8.07
C THR A 101 -10.14 -22.57 6.89
N VAL A 102 -9.34 -21.95 6.02
CA VAL A 102 -8.74 -22.58 4.83
C VAL A 102 -7.22 -22.57 4.97
N ASN A 103 -6.58 -23.72 4.74
CA ASN A 103 -5.11 -23.79 4.76
C ASN A 103 -4.55 -23.45 3.37
N LEU A 104 -3.82 -22.34 3.27
CA LEU A 104 -3.17 -21.85 2.06
C LEU A 104 -1.75 -22.43 1.96
N THR A 105 -1.61 -23.50 1.18
CA THR A 105 -0.33 -24.18 0.92
C THR A 105 0.23 -23.82 -0.46
N ARG A 106 1.54 -23.89 -0.64
CA ARG A 106 2.22 -23.52 -1.87
C ARG A 106 1.69 -24.33 -3.06
N ASN A 107 1.36 -23.62 -4.14
CA ASN A 107 0.76 -24.17 -5.36
C ASN A 107 -0.66 -24.75 -5.21
N SER A 108 -1.34 -24.57 -4.07
CA SER A 108 -2.76 -24.90 -3.98
C SER A 108 -3.61 -23.86 -4.71
N THR A 109 -4.80 -24.28 -5.13
CA THR A 109 -5.81 -23.41 -5.74
C THR A 109 -7.04 -23.37 -4.87
N HIS A 110 -7.51 -22.16 -4.53
CA HIS A 110 -8.69 -21.96 -3.70
C HIS A 110 -9.70 -21.07 -4.40
N HIS A 111 -10.98 -21.33 -4.15
CA HIS A 111 -12.09 -20.51 -4.64
C HIS A 111 -12.64 -19.70 -3.48
N LEU A 112 -12.35 -18.40 -3.46
CA LEU A 112 -12.59 -17.51 -2.32
C LEU A 112 -13.27 -16.22 -2.79
N ARG A 113 -13.92 -15.52 -1.87
CA ARG A 113 -14.55 -14.22 -2.19
C ARG A 113 -13.44 -13.21 -2.41
N ARG A 114 -13.54 -12.43 -3.50
CA ARG A 114 -12.53 -11.43 -3.85
C ARG A 114 -12.24 -10.48 -2.70
N ALA A 115 -13.28 -10.03 -1.99
CA ALA A 115 -13.16 -9.09 -0.87
C ALA A 115 -12.23 -9.58 0.25
N GLU A 116 -12.16 -10.89 0.50
CA GLU A 116 -11.38 -11.46 1.60
C GLU A 116 -9.91 -11.62 1.21
N VAL A 117 -9.63 -12.09 0.00
CA VAL A 117 -8.26 -12.34 -0.48
C VAL A 117 -7.58 -11.11 -1.09
N GLN A 118 -8.31 -10.01 -1.24
CA GLN A 118 -7.84 -8.80 -1.93
C GLN A 118 -6.53 -8.24 -1.35
N HIS A 119 -6.42 -8.23 -0.02
CA HIS A 119 -5.24 -7.71 0.66
C HIS A 119 -4.00 -8.57 0.39
N LEU A 120 -4.16 -9.90 0.29
CA LEU A 120 -3.07 -10.83 -0.02
C LEU A 120 -2.59 -10.67 -1.47
N ILE A 121 -3.52 -10.49 -2.42
CA ILE A 121 -3.17 -10.30 -3.85
C ILE A 121 -2.30 -9.06 -4.05
N ARG A 122 -2.49 -8.01 -3.26
CA ARG A 122 -1.71 -6.76 -3.35
C ARG A 122 -0.33 -6.82 -2.73
N GLN A 123 -0.15 -7.68 -1.72
CA GLN A 123 1.15 -7.86 -1.07
C GLN A 123 2.15 -8.57 -2.00
N VAL A 124 1.64 -9.37 -2.92
CA VAL A 124 2.44 -10.13 -3.87
C VAL A 124 2.84 -9.22 -5.03
N GLU A 125 4.14 -9.15 -5.30
CA GLU A 125 4.65 -8.48 -6.49
C GLU A 125 4.09 -9.19 -7.75
N PRO A 126 3.54 -8.46 -8.73
CA PRO A 126 3.05 -9.08 -9.95
C PRO A 126 4.17 -9.90 -10.60
N PRO A 127 3.89 -11.13 -11.07
CA PRO A 127 4.91 -11.96 -11.68
C PRO A 127 5.57 -11.19 -12.84
N PRO A 128 6.90 -11.33 -13.03
CA PRO A 128 7.59 -10.66 -14.12
C PRO A 128 6.91 -11.01 -15.45
N PRO A 129 6.76 -10.05 -16.38
CA PRO A 129 6.14 -10.30 -17.67
C PRO A 129 6.86 -11.47 -18.36
N ALA A 130 6.09 -12.42 -18.88
CA ALA A 130 6.64 -13.57 -19.58
C ALA A 130 7.62 -13.08 -20.67
N PRO A 131 8.80 -13.73 -20.83
CA PRO A 131 9.72 -13.33 -21.88
C PRO A 131 8.99 -13.42 -23.22
N CYS A 132 8.99 -12.31 -23.97
CA CYS A 132 8.48 -12.29 -25.35
C CYS A 132 9.20 -13.41 -26.12
N ARG A 133 8.42 -14.39 -26.60
CA ARG A 133 8.91 -15.43 -27.50
C ARG A 133 9.32 -14.85 -28.84
#